data_AF-A0A2Z4VAJ4-F1
#
_entry.id   AF-A0A2Z4VAJ4-F1
#
_cell.length_a   1.000
_cell.length_b   1.000
_cell.length_c   1.000
_cell.angle_alpha   90.00
_cell.angle_beta   90.00
_cell.angle_gamma   90.00
#
_symmetry.space_group_name_H-M   'P 1'
#
loop_
_entity.id
_entity.type
_entity.pdbx_description
1 polymer ?
#
loop_
_entity_poly.entity_id
_entity_poly.type
_entity_poly.pdbx_seq_one_letter_code
_entity_poly.pdbx_strand_id
1 'polypeptide(L)'
;MLCWQDRSVDLSEGLAEWTDWDGAAFVVGRSLGIFSESQTFTQVKGVFWTDNPLGNALHEVLLQLAAAGVLERREEPDEQFRWSMR
;
A
#
# COMPACT_ATOMS: atom_id res chain seq x y z
N MET A 1 18.39 -26.18 6.05
CA MET A 1 17.19 -25.43 6.45
C MET A 1 17.54 -23.95 6.31
N LEU A 2 17.30 -23.38 5.14
CA LEU A 2 17.55 -21.96 4.91
C LEU A 2 16.29 -21.24 5.39
N CYS A 3 16.37 -20.63 6.57
CA CYS A 3 15.38 -19.65 7.00
C CYS A 3 15.58 -18.43 6.10
N TRP A 4 14.83 -18.37 4.99
CA TRP A 4 14.65 -17.12 4.29
C TRP A 4 13.94 -16.20 5.27
N GLN A 5 14.65 -15.22 5.81
CA GLN A 5 14.00 -14.02 6.32
C GLN A 5 13.49 -13.28 5.09
N ASP A 6 12.37 -13.77 4.55
CA ASP A 6 11.53 -12.99 3.67
C ASP A 6 11.01 -11.86 4.55
N ARG A 7 11.71 -10.73 4.55
CA ARG A 7 11.25 -9.50 5.21
C ARG A 7 10.15 -8.90 4.34
N SER A 8 9.09 -9.67 4.15
CA SER A 8 7.79 -9.18 3.73
C SER A 8 7.49 -7.92 4.53
N VAL A 9 7.25 -6.81 3.83
CA VAL A 9 6.82 -5.58 4.49
C VAL A 9 5.49 -5.87 5.14
N ASP A 10 5.45 -5.82 6.47
CA ASP A 10 4.19 -5.95 7.19
C ASP A 10 3.31 -4.75 6.83
N LEU A 11 2.18 -5.03 6.20
CA LEU A 11 1.22 -4.01 5.77
C LEU A 11 0.71 -3.20 6.96
N SER A 12 0.60 -3.82 8.15
CA SER A 12 0.15 -3.16 9.37
C SER A 12 1.19 -2.16 9.90
N GLU A 13 2.47 -2.49 9.83
CA GLU A 13 3.56 -1.57 10.18
C GLU A 13 3.70 -0.45 9.13
N GLY A 14 3.62 -0.82 7.84
CA GLY A 14 3.78 0.13 6.72
C GLY A 14 2.66 1.16 6.61
N LEU A 15 1.49 0.89 7.20
CA LEU A 15 0.33 1.79 7.24
C LEU A 15 -0.05 2.17 8.68
N ALA A 16 0.88 2.15 9.63
CA ALA A 16 0.58 2.53 11.02
C ALA A 16 0.07 3.99 11.13
N GLU A 17 0.56 4.87 10.25
CA GLU A 17 0.16 6.28 10.16
C GLU A 17 -0.66 6.54 8.90
N TRP A 18 -1.42 7.63 8.92
CA TRP A 18 -2.16 8.09 7.73
C TRP A 18 -1.20 8.36 6.57
N THR A 19 -1.44 7.64 5.47
CA THR A 19 -0.62 7.67 4.27
C THR A 19 -1.50 7.94 3.06
N ASP A 20 -1.07 8.82 2.16
CA ASP A 20 -1.77 9.12 0.91
C ASP A 20 -1.99 7.85 0.08
N TRP A 21 -3.06 7.84 -0.72
CA TRP A 21 -3.50 6.64 -1.44
C TRP A 21 -2.39 5.99 -2.29
N ASP A 22 -1.52 6.78 -2.90
CA ASP A 22 -0.44 6.29 -3.77
C ASP A 22 0.70 5.67 -2.95
N GLY A 23 1.06 6.29 -1.83
CA GLY A 23 1.96 5.73 -0.83
C GLY A 23 1.41 4.43 -0.23
N ALA A 24 0.12 4.41 0.09
CA ALA A 24 -0.52 3.22 0.63
C ALA A 24 -0.59 2.08 -0.40
N ALA A 25 -0.91 2.39 -1.65
CA ALA A 25 -0.92 1.43 -2.76
C ALA A 25 0.47 0.86 -3.02
N PHE A 26 1.52 1.69 -2.86
CA PHE A 26 2.90 1.23 -2.93
C PHE A 26 3.26 0.26 -1.79
N VAL A 27 2.85 0.53 -0.55
CA VAL A 27 3.06 -0.40 0.57
C VAL A 27 2.35 -1.73 0.31
N VAL A 28 1.09 -1.72 -0.12
CA VAL A 28 0.36 -2.94 -0.54
C VAL A 28 1.13 -3.69 -1.61
N GLY A 29 1.60 -3.00 -2.66
CA GLY A 29 2.39 -3.61 -3.73
C GLY A 29 3.68 -4.26 -3.23
N ARG A 30 4.35 -3.68 -2.23
CA ARG A 30 5.52 -4.29 -1.57
C ARG A 30 5.14 -5.53 -0.76
N SER A 31 4.08 -5.47 0.03
CA SER A 31 3.61 -6.61 0.82
C SER A 31 3.16 -7.79 -0.05
N LEU A 32 2.66 -7.52 -1.26
CA LEU A 32 2.32 -8.54 -2.27
C LEU A 32 3.52 -9.03 -3.10
N GLY A 33 4.71 -8.46 -2.92
CA GLY A 33 5.93 -8.80 -3.67
C GLY A 33 5.98 -8.25 -5.11
N ILE A 34 5.12 -7.30 -5.46
CA ILE A 34 5.08 -6.64 -6.78
C ILE A 34 6.26 -5.67 -6.94
N PHE A 35 6.57 -4.94 -5.87
CA PHE A 35 7.73 -4.05 -5.81
C PHE A 35 8.80 -4.65 -4.90
N SER A 36 10.07 -4.58 -5.33
CA SER A 36 11.18 -5.07 -4.52
C SER A 36 11.41 -4.18 -3.30
N GLU A 37 12.04 -4.71 -2.25
CA GLU A 37 12.41 -3.92 -1.08
C GLU A 37 13.34 -2.74 -1.40
N SER A 38 14.15 -2.88 -2.45
CA SER A 38 15.10 -1.87 -2.91
C SER A 38 14.49 -0.80 -3.81
N GLN A 39 13.28 -1.04 -4.34
CA GLN A 39 12.59 -0.05 -5.16
C GLN A 39 12.04 1.06 -4.26
N THR A 40 12.28 2.30 -4.65
CA THR A 40 11.73 3.47 -3.98
C THR A 40 10.44 3.91 -4.65
N PHE A 41 9.56 4.57 -3.90
CA PHE A 41 8.33 5.14 -4.45
C PHE A 41 8.60 6.03 -5.67
N THR A 42 9.63 6.88 -5.63
CA THR A 42 9.96 7.80 -6.73
C THR A 42 10.27 7.08 -8.04
N GLN A 43 10.82 5.86 -7.99
CA GLN A 43 11.10 5.06 -9.19
C GLN A 43 9.82 4.51 -9.84
N VAL A 44 8.78 4.27 -9.04
CA VAL A 44 7.52 3.65 -9.49
C VAL A 44 6.34 4.61 -9.49
N LYS A 45 6.51 5.88 -9.10
CA LYS A 45 5.42 6.87 -8.99
C LYS A 45 4.58 7.02 -10.26
N GLY A 46 5.16 6.75 -11.43
CA GLY A 46 4.43 6.75 -12.70
C GLY A 46 3.30 5.72 -12.76
N VAL A 47 3.36 4.64 -11.97
CA VAL A 47 2.29 3.66 -11.81
C VAL A 47 1.07 4.28 -11.13
N PHE A 48 1.26 5.25 -10.23
CA PHE A 48 0.15 5.84 -9.47
C PHE A 48 -0.32 7.18 -10.05
N TRP A 49 0.53 7.89 -10.78
CA TRP A 49 0.23 9.22 -11.32
C TRP A 49 -0.17 9.21 -12.80
N THR A 50 -0.43 8.03 -13.35
CA THR A 50 -0.98 7.84 -14.70
C THR A 50 -2.16 6.88 -14.63
N ASP A 51 -2.95 6.77 -15.70
CA ASP A 51 -3.98 5.74 -15.83
C ASP A 51 -3.34 4.36 -16.09
N ASN A 52 -2.69 3.83 -15.06
CA ASN A 52 -1.98 2.57 -15.11
C ASN A 52 -2.85 1.45 -14.53
N PRO A 53 -3.09 0.36 -15.27
CA PRO A 53 -3.91 -0.75 -14.78
C PRO A 53 -3.45 -1.35 -13.43
N LEU A 54 -2.14 -1.38 -13.17
CA LEU A 54 -1.61 -1.87 -11.90
C LEU A 54 -1.89 -0.88 -10.76
N GLY A 55 -1.73 0.43 -11.01
CA GLY A 55 -2.06 1.46 -10.04
C GLY A 55 -3.54 1.43 -9.66
N ASN A 56 -4.42 1.33 -10.67
CA ASN A 56 -5.86 1.21 -10.49
C ASN A 56 -6.22 -0.03 -9.66
N ALA A 57 -5.62 -1.18 -9.96
CA ALA A 57 -5.87 -2.41 -9.21
C ALA A 57 -5.41 -2.32 -7.74
N LEU A 58 -4.25 -1.72 -7.48
CA LEU A 58 -3.75 -1.53 -6.11
C LEU A 58 -4.62 -0.54 -5.32
N HIS A 59 -5.14 0.49 -5.97
CA HIS A 59 -6.10 1.41 -5.38
C HIS A 59 -7.40 0.68 -5.00
N GLU A 60 -7.96 -0.13 -5.88
CA GLU A 60 -9.15 -0.94 -5.58
C GLU A 60 -8.93 -1.87 -4.38
N VAL A 61 -7.74 -2.47 -4.24
CA VAL A 61 -7.41 -3.27 -3.06
C VAL A 61 -7.50 -2.45 -1.77
N LEU A 62 -7.00 -1.21 -1.75
CA LEU A 62 -7.14 -0.32 -0.58
C LEU A 62 -8.60 -0.08 -0.23
N LEU A 63 -9.45 0.20 -1.24
CA LEU A 63 -10.87 0.43 -1.04
C LEU A 63 -11.56 -0.81 -0.46
N GLN A 64 -11.25 -2.01 -0.97
CA GLN A 64 -11.82 -3.26 -0.46
C GLN A 64 -11.35 -3.55 0.98
N LEU A 65 -10.08 -3.29 1.31
CA LEU A 65 -9.56 -3.47 2.67
C LEU A 65 -10.19 -2.46 3.65
N ALA A 66 -10.44 -1.23 3.21
CA ALA A 66 -11.15 -0.24 4.00
C ALA A 66 -12.63 -0.65 4.22
N ALA A 67 -13.30 -1.13 3.17
CA ALA A 67 -14.68 -1.62 3.26
C ALA A 67 -14.80 -2.84 4.19
N ALA A 68 -13.77 -3.69 4.26
CA ALA A 68 -13.68 -4.82 5.17
C ALA A 68 -13.32 -4.43 6.61
N GLY A 69 -12.97 -3.17 6.89
CA GLY A 69 -12.56 -2.68 8.20
C GLY A 69 -11.12 -3.00 8.60
N VAL A 70 -10.30 -3.48 7.65
CA VAL A 70 -8.86 -3.72 7.83
C VAL A 70 -8.09 -2.41 7.81
N LEU A 71 -8.51 -1.46 6.96
CA LEU A 71 -7.97 -0.11 6.91
C LEU A 71 -9.04 0.90 7.34
N GLU A 72 -8.59 1.99 7.93
CA GLU A 72 -9.38 3.22 7.98
C GLU A 72 -9.07 4.06 6.74
N ARG A 73 -10.09 4.77 6.24
CA ARG A 73 -10.00 5.66 5.07
C ARG A 73 -10.55 7.04 5.45
N ARG A 74 -9.89 8.11 4.98
CA ARG A 74 -10.39 9.48 5.06
C ARG A 74 -10.17 10.20 3.72
N GLU A 75 -11.02 11.16 3.42
CA GLU A 75 -11.00 11.90 2.14
C GLU A 75 -10.27 13.25 2.21
N GLU A 76 -10.07 13.79 3.42
CA GLU A 76 -9.47 15.12 3.66
C GLU A 76 -8.18 14.98 4.49
N PRO A 77 -7.10 15.74 4.18
CA PRO A 77 -6.96 16.74 3.10
C PRO A 77 -6.78 16.14 1.69
N ASP A 78 -6.42 14.86 1.61
CA ASP A 78 -6.37 14.02 0.41
C ASP A 78 -6.82 12.61 0.84
N GLU A 79 -7.11 11.76 -0.13
CA GLU A 79 -7.47 10.38 0.17
C GLU A 79 -6.32 9.62 0.85
N GLN A 80 -6.56 9.18 2.08
CA GLN A 80 -5.55 8.59 2.94
C GLN A 80 -6.06 7.33 3.64
N PHE A 81 -5.12 6.42 3.91
CA PHE A 81 -5.37 5.14 4.55
C PHE A 81 -4.43 4.93 5.74
N ARG A 82 -4.91 4.19 6.75
CA ARG A 82 -4.07 3.64 7.82
C ARG A 82 -4.60 2.29 8.27
N TRP A 83 -3.75 1.51 8.93
CA TRP A 83 -4.13 0.25 9.55
C TRP A 83 -5.16 0.47 10.66
N SER A 84 -6.20 -0.37 10.68
CA SER A 84 -7.22 -0.38 11.73
C SER A 84 -6.68 -1.15 12.94
N MET A 85 -6.45 -0.47 14.07
CA MET A 85 -5.95 -1.09 15.33
C MET A 85 -7.01 -1.91 16.08
N ARG A 86 -8.00 -2.46 15.37
CA ARG A 86 -9.20 -3.04 15.99
C ARG A 86 -9.02 -4.47 16.46
#